data_AF-A0A9P8PS58-F1
#
_entry.id   AF-A0A9P8PS58-F1
#
_cell.length_a   1.000
_cell.length_b   1.000
_cell.length_c   1.000
_cell.angle_alpha   90.00
_cell.angle_beta   90.00
_cell.angle_gamma   90.00
#
_symmetry.space_group_name_H-M   'P 1'
#
loop_
_entity.id
_entity.type
_entity.pdbx_description
1 polymer ?
#
loop_
_entity_poly.entity_id
_entity_poly.type
_entity_poly.pdbx_seq_one_letter_code
_entity_poly.pdbx_strand_id
1 'polypeptide(L)'
;MSSIFKVPTPVKDLFDKFPLVEYPATQQLTSDEKDSIKSRTFNYINTPSSIKSQYSFKLGVYNTFLYDDNLVLSSDPLCLSLQISLALNNNLKLSKSSTDIIDLKKNSIYILNENATPEGILPIYIEENAKNNKTLVKNYESVNESLMLKVNSNKELILINLVDFIIYDYYIISVLFQTSKETQSLIYQFESSQQDKFLNKLHLSQSLSNLIKRNGFTIRYPNISTHFSFSSKLYISSFLQSSSQAINHEIIQAYESFKEALENLFNIYDKSGFIFFNNNEIPNLIDVKLSSYILVSGKLLKGSNFDKEFLKYPKLQKLSRDVLRNATE
;
A
#
# COMPACT_ATOMS: atom_id res chain seq x y z
N MET A 1 51.17 -2.78 -8.99
CA MET A 1 50.95 -2.88 -7.54
C MET A 1 49.92 -3.98 -7.28
N SER A 2 50.41 -5.19 -7.04
CA SER A 2 49.61 -6.39 -6.74
C SER A 2 49.19 -6.38 -5.28
N SER A 3 47.89 -6.44 -5.01
CA SER A 3 47.35 -6.47 -3.65
C SER A 3 47.89 -7.68 -2.88
N ILE A 4 48.61 -7.44 -1.78
CA ILE A 4 49.21 -8.42 -0.85
C ILE A 4 48.17 -9.38 -0.21
N PHE A 5 46.86 -9.15 -0.43
CA PHE A 5 45.76 -9.93 0.13
C PHE A 5 45.08 -10.90 -0.86
N LYS A 6 45.60 -11.09 -2.08
CA LYS A 6 45.04 -12.09 -3.01
C LYS A 6 45.73 -13.44 -2.82
N VAL A 7 44.97 -14.41 -2.30
CA VAL A 7 45.41 -15.81 -2.20
C VAL A 7 45.84 -16.31 -3.58
N PRO A 8 47.03 -16.91 -3.73
CA PRO A 8 47.48 -17.47 -4.99
C PRO A 8 46.51 -18.54 -5.50
N THR A 9 46.22 -18.51 -6.81
CA THR A 9 45.28 -19.42 -7.48
C THR A 9 45.51 -20.90 -7.13
N PRO A 10 46.75 -21.44 -7.09
CA PRO A 10 46.97 -22.85 -6.77
C PRO A 10 46.57 -23.23 -5.35
N VAL A 11 46.71 -22.29 -4.39
CA VAL A 11 46.26 -22.48 -3.01
C VAL A 11 44.73 -22.46 -3.01
N LYS A 12 44.12 -21.50 -3.70
CA LYS A 12 42.67 -21.42 -3.84
C LYS A 12 42.07 -22.70 -4.44
N ASP A 13 42.68 -23.26 -5.48
CA ASP A 13 42.23 -24.50 -6.15
C ASP A 13 42.34 -25.75 -5.26
N LEU A 14 43.25 -25.73 -4.27
CA LEU A 14 43.30 -26.76 -3.23
C LEU A 14 42.13 -26.60 -2.27
N PHE A 15 41.80 -25.36 -1.90
CA PHE A 15 40.73 -25.06 -0.95
C PHE A 15 39.31 -25.20 -1.55
N ASP A 16 39.13 -24.91 -2.83
CA ASP A 16 37.84 -25.05 -3.53
C ASP A 16 37.42 -26.52 -3.70
N LYS A 17 38.30 -27.50 -3.42
CA LYS A 17 38.02 -28.94 -3.41
C LYS A 17 37.59 -29.50 -2.05
N PHE A 18 37.56 -28.68 -0.99
CA PHE A 18 37.19 -29.13 0.36
C PHE A 18 35.75 -29.62 0.54
N PRO A 19 34.72 -29.20 -0.24
CA PRO A 19 33.44 -29.89 -0.17
C PRO A 19 33.58 -31.28 -0.83
N LEU A 20 33.81 -32.30 0.00
CA LEU A 20 33.94 -33.70 -0.45
C LEU A 20 32.65 -34.25 -1.06
N VAL A 21 31.50 -33.73 -0.61
CA VAL A 21 30.15 -34.05 -1.11
C VAL A 21 29.31 -32.78 -1.04
N GLU A 22 28.80 -32.33 -2.19
CA GLU A 22 27.79 -31.28 -2.25
C GLU A 22 26.40 -31.91 -2.24
N TYR A 23 25.62 -31.61 -1.21
CA TYR A 23 24.22 -32.02 -1.17
C TYR A 23 23.37 -31.07 -2.01
N PRO A 24 22.32 -31.57 -2.68
CA PRO A 24 21.37 -30.70 -3.35
C PRO A 24 20.69 -29.77 -2.35
N ALA A 25 20.24 -28.61 -2.82
CA ALA A 25 19.46 -27.68 -2.00
C ALA A 25 18.26 -28.41 -1.39
N THR A 26 18.12 -28.33 -0.06
CA THR A 26 17.00 -28.91 0.65
C THR A 26 15.72 -28.13 0.34
N GLN A 27 14.58 -28.82 0.23
CA GLN A 27 13.29 -28.13 0.12
C GLN A 27 13.03 -27.39 1.43
N GLN A 28 13.09 -26.06 1.38
CA GLN A 28 13.10 -25.21 2.58
C GLN A 28 11.73 -25.00 3.22
N LEU A 29 10.64 -25.32 2.51
CA LEU A 29 9.27 -24.99 2.95
C LEU A 29 8.45 -26.25 3.23
N THR A 30 7.88 -26.28 4.43
CA THR A 30 6.87 -27.24 4.87
C THR A 30 5.58 -27.12 4.06
N SER A 31 4.70 -28.13 4.11
CA SER A 31 3.37 -28.07 3.45
C SER A 31 2.57 -26.87 3.94
N ASP A 32 2.57 -26.66 5.25
CA ASP A 32 1.74 -25.67 5.93
C ASP A 32 2.20 -24.25 5.57
N GLU A 33 3.53 -24.04 5.48
CA GLU A 33 4.08 -22.78 4.99
C GLU A 33 3.67 -22.51 3.54
N LYS A 34 3.72 -23.52 2.66
CA LYS A 34 3.29 -23.37 1.27
C LYS A 34 1.81 -22.98 1.18
N ASP A 35 0.97 -23.57 2.01
CA ASP A 35 -0.46 -23.27 2.01
C ASP A 35 -0.75 -21.89 2.62
N SER A 36 0.02 -21.46 3.62
CA SER A 36 -0.03 -20.08 4.14
C SER A 36 0.40 -19.03 3.09
N ILE A 37 1.41 -19.33 2.27
CA ILE A 37 1.85 -18.45 1.18
C ILE A 37 0.75 -18.37 0.12
N LYS A 38 0.17 -19.51 -0.25
CA LYS A 38 -0.91 -19.57 -1.23
C LYS A 38 -2.14 -18.78 -0.79
N SER A 39 -2.58 -18.90 0.46
CA SER A 39 -3.76 -18.19 0.96
C SER A 39 -3.60 -16.67 0.98
N ARG A 40 -2.35 -16.18 1.02
CA ARG A 40 -1.99 -14.76 1.03
C ARG A 40 -1.63 -14.19 -0.34
N THR A 41 -1.63 -15.02 -1.38
CA THR A 41 -1.22 -14.62 -2.74
C THR A 41 -2.42 -14.51 -3.66
N PHE A 42 -2.59 -13.35 -4.29
CA PHE A 42 -3.63 -13.10 -5.27
C PHE A 42 -3.01 -12.70 -6.61
N ASN A 43 -3.16 -13.56 -7.62
CA ASN A 43 -2.53 -13.34 -8.92
C ASN A 43 -3.33 -12.36 -9.77
N TYR A 44 -2.63 -11.46 -10.47
CA TYR A 44 -3.23 -10.68 -11.54
C TYR A 44 -3.60 -11.58 -12.72
N ILE A 45 -4.63 -11.18 -13.47
CA ILE A 45 -5.09 -11.90 -14.65
C ILE A 45 -4.41 -11.27 -15.88
N ASN A 46 -3.72 -12.09 -16.68
CA ASN A 46 -3.05 -11.62 -17.89
C ASN A 46 -4.08 -11.34 -18.99
N THR A 47 -3.96 -10.17 -19.64
CA THR A 47 -4.66 -9.88 -20.90
C THR A 47 -3.84 -10.39 -22.09
N PRO A 48 -4.43 -10.61 -23.28
CA PRO A 48 -3.66 -10.94 -24.48
C PRO A 48 -2.61 -9.87 -24.85
N SER A 49 -2.84 -8.62 -24.45
CA SER A 49 -1.94 -7.47 -24.58
C SER A 49 -0.91 -7.34 -23.45
N SER A 50 -0.86 -8.29 -22.50
CA SER A 50 0.09 -8.22 -21.40
C SER A 50 1.52 -8.36 -21.90
N ILE A 51 2.41 -7.54 -21.36
CA ILE A 51 3.83 -7.57 -21.70
C ILE A 51 4.40 -8.88 -21.15
N LYS A 52 4.84 -9.79 -22.03
CA LYS A 52 5.60 -10.99 -21.62
C LYS A 52 6.99 -10.57 -21.15
N SER A 53 7.10 -10.09 -19.92
CA SER A 53 8.36 -9.74 -19.28
C SER A 53 9.07 -11.00 -18.77
N GLN A 54 10.41 -10.96 -18.74
CA GLN A 54 11.23 -11.96 -18.03
C GLN A 54 11.17 -11.80 -16.51
N TYR A 55 10.50 -10.73 -16.07
CA TYR A 55 10.36 -10.32 -14.69
C TYR A 55 8.91 -10.54 -14.26
N SER A 56 8.74 -11.13 -13.08
CA SER A 56 7.46 -11.17 -12.37
C SER A 56 7.56 -10.27 -11.14
N PHE A 57 6.48 -9.57 -10.80
CA PHE A 57 6.45 -8.74 -9.61
C PHE A 57 5.44 -9.21 -8.58
N LYS A 58 5.76 -8.95 -7.31
CA LYS A 58 4.87 -9.15 -6.16
C LYS A 58 4.70 -7.81 -5.45
N LEU A 59 3.45 -7.36 -5.30
CA LEU A 59 3.11 -6.17 -4.54
C LEU A 59 2.76 -6.59 -3.10
N GLY A 60 3.62 -6.22 -2.15
CA GLY A 60 3.40 -6.41 -0.73
C GLY A 60 2.42 -5.39 -0.16
N VAL A 61 1.30 -5.85 0.41
CA VAL A 61 0.23 -5.00 0.94
C VAL A 61 -0.15 -5.43 2.36
N TYR A 62 -0.77 -4.52 3.14
CA TYR A 62 -1.18 -4.81 4.52
C TYR A 62 -2.24 -5.91 4.61
N ASN A 63 -3.37 -5.71 3.94
CA ASN A 63 -4.46 -6.67 3.86
C ASN A 63 -5.27 -6.44 2.59
N THR A 64 -6.26 -7.29 2.35
CA THR A 64 -7.18 -7.18 1.21
C THR A 64 -8.64 -7.33 1.66
N PHE A 65 -9.56 -6.85 0.85
CA PHE A 65 -10.98 -7.08 0.99
C PHE A 65 -11.61 -7.43 -0.35
N LEU A 66 -12.76 -8.10 -0.29
CA LEU A 66 -13.55 -8.42 -1.48
C LEU A 66 -14.46 -7.25 -1.86
N TYR A 67 -14.36 -6.83 -3.11
CA TYR A 67 -15.20 -5.83 -3.74
C TYR A 67 -16.05 -6.51 -4.82
N ASP A 68 -17.36 -6.24 -4.79
CA ASP A 68 -18.39 -6.77 -5.69
C ASP A 68 -18.11 -8.18 -6.24
N ASP A 69 -17.92 -8.37 -7.56
CA ASP A 69 -17.74 -9.65 -8.28
C ASP A 69 -16.47 -10.46 -7.89
N ASN A 70 -16.26 -10.67 -6.59
CA ASN A 70 -15.10 -11.33 -6.00
C ASN A 70 -13.76 -10.68 -6.35
N LEU A 71 -13.75 -9.38 -6.63
CA LEU A 71 -12.54 -8.63 -6.92
C LEU A 71 -11.74 -8.45 -5.63
N VAL A 72 -10.44 -8.74 -5.65
CA VAL A 72 -9.58 -8.59 -4.47
C VAL A 72 -8.88 -7.24 -4.55
N LEU A 73 -9.20 -6.35 -3.60
CA LEU A 73 -8.63 -5.02 -3.49
C LEU A 73 -7.84 -4.86 -2.20
N SER A 74 -6.76 -4.09 -2.24
CA SER A 74 -5.97 -3.75 -1.06
C SER A 74 -6.77 -2.87 -0.11
N SER A 75 -6.67 -3.13 1.19
CA SER A 75 -7.39 -2.41 2.24
C SER A 75 -6.91 -0.97 2.48
N ASP A 76 -5.65 -0.69 2.19
CA ASP A 76 -5.04 0.64 2.35
C ASP A 76 -5.02 1.40 1.01
N PRO A 77 -5.38 2.71 0.97
CA PRO A 77 -5.46 3.48 -0.27
C PRO A 77 -4.13 3.60 -1.01
N LEU A 78 -2.99 3.69 -0.31
CA LEU A 78 -1.69 3.75 -0.98
C LEU A 78 -1.37 2.41 -1.65
N CYS A 79 -1.62 1.30 -0.95
CA CYS A 79 -1.49 -0.05 -1.51
C CYS A 79 -2.41 -0.24 -2.73
N LEU A 80 -3.66 0.19 -2.62
CA LEU A 80 -4.66 0.07 -3.69
C LEU A 80 -4.28 0.95 -4.91
N SER A 81 -3.76 2.15 -4.68
CA SER A 81 -3.34 3.03 -5.76
C SER A 81 -2.19 2.42 -6.57
N LEU A 82 -1.23 1.78 -5.90
CA LEU A 82 -0.15 1.04 -6.57
C LEU A 82 -0.68 -0.21 -7.25
N GLN A 83 -1.60 -0.95 -6.63
CA GLN A 83 -2.23 -2.13 -7.21
C GLN A 83 -2.89 -1.80 -8.56
N ILE A 84 -3.73 -0.77 -8.59
CA ILE A 84 -4.42 -0.32 -9.81
C ILE A 84 -3.41 0.24 -10.82
N SER A 85 -2.45 1.06 -10.37
CA SER A 85 -1.43 1.64 -11.25
C SER A 85 -0.57 0.56 -11.92
N LEU A 86 -0.19 -0.49 -11.20
CA LEU A 86 0.59 -1.60 -11.75
C LEU A 86 -0.23 -2.45 -12.72
N ALA A 87 -1.52 -2.64 -12.44
CA ALA A 87 -2.43 -3.30 -13.37
C ALA A 87 -2.50 -2.54 -14.71
N LEU A 88 -2.82 -1.25 -14.66
CA LEU A 88 -2.96 -0.41 -15.86
C LEU A 88 -1.66 -0.28 -16.64
N ASN A 89 -0.53 -0.05 -15.96
CA ASN A 89 0.77 0.13 -16.63
C ASN A 89 1.28 -1.13 -17.35
N ASN A 90 0.86 -2.32 -16.91
CA ASN A 90 1.32 -3.59 -17.46
C ASN A 90 0.25 -4.31 -18.30
N ASN A 91 -0.89 -3.65 -18.56
CA ASN A 91 -2.07 -4.24 -19.20
C ASN A 91 -2.50 -5.55 -18.50
N LEU A 92 -2.57 -5.53 -17.17
CA LEU A 92 -3.05 -6.65 -16.36
C LEU A 92 -4.44 -6.32 -15.81
N LYS A 93 -5.23 -7.36 -15.58
CA LYS A 93 -6.50 -7.26 -14.88
C LYS A 93 -6.31 -7.56 -13.40
N LEU A 94 -7.07 -6.86 -12.57
CA LEU A 94 -7.08 -7.07 -11.12
C LEU A 94 -7.44 -8.52 -10.74
N SER A 95 -6.89 -8.97 -9.63
CA SER A 95 -7.07 -10.32 -9.10
C SER A 95 -8.52 -10.57 -8.66
N LYS A 96 -9.00 -11.79 -8.89
CA LYS A 96 -10.27 -12.30 -8.38
C LYS A 96 -10.03 -13.40 -7.35
N SER A 97 -10.95 -13.54 -6.39
CA SER A 97 -10.89 -14.57 -5.35
C SER A 97 -11.11 -15.99 -5.88
N SER A 98 -11.49 -16.16 -7.15
CA SER A 98 -11.70 -17.48 -7.75
C SER A 98 -10.39 -18.24 -7.89
N THR A 99 -10.44 -19.51 -7.51
CA THR A 99 -9.39 -20.52 -7.39
C THR A 99 -8.69 -20.89 -8.70
N ASP A 100 -8.17 -19.92 -9.43
CA ASP A 100 -7.23 -20.23 -10.51
C ASP A 100 -5.92 -20.71 -9.87
N ILE A 101 -5.35 -21.74 -10.48
CA ILE A 101 -4.10 -22.37 -10.05
C ILE A 101 -3.07 -21.27 -9.73
N ILE A 102 -2.66 -21.20 -8.47
CA ILE A 102 -1.69 -20.22 -7.99
C ILE A 102 -0.36 -20.51 -8.67
N ASP A 103 -0.09 -19.77 -9.73
CA ASP A 103 1.20 -19.79 -10.40
C ASP A 103 2.08 -18.73 -9.74
N LEU A 104 3.04 -19.19 -8.93
CA LEU A 104 3.99 -18.34 -8.20
C LEU A 104 4.88 -17.51 -9.13
N LYS A 105 4.88 -17.78 -10.44
CA LYS A 105 5.61 -17.02 -11.47
C LYS A 105 4.80 -15.90 -12.09
N LYS A 106 3.53 -15.73 -11.71
CA LYS A 106 2.69 -14.62 -12.19
C LYS A 106 2.88 -13.39 -11.33
N ASN A 107 2.56 -12.25 -11.93
CA ASN A 107 2.43 -11.00 -11.19
C ASN A 107 1.33 -11.18 -10.13
N SER A 108 1.60 -10.79 -8.90
CA SER A 108 0.66 -11.00 -7.81
C SER A 108 0.68 -9.91 -6.75
N ILE A 109 -0.36 -9.90 -5.95
CA ILE A 109 -0.47 -9.17 -4.70
C ILE A 109 -0.20 -10.18 -3.61
N TYR A 110 0.58 -9.78 -2.62
CA TYR A 110 0.95 -10.60 -1.50
C TYR A 110 0.66 -9.85 -0.21
N ILE A 111 -0.20 -10.43 0.64
CA ILE A 111 -0.42 -9.89 1.98
C ILE A 111 0.89 -10.08 2.76
N LEU A 112 1.34 -9.02 3.43
CA LEU A 112 2.57 -8.97 4.22
C LEU A 112 2.32 -8.26 5.55
N ASN A 113 3.11 -8.64 6.55
CA ASN A 113 3.25 -7.86 7.77
C ASN A 113 4.24 -6.70 7.51
N GLU A 114 4.00 -5.55 8.13
CA GLU A 114 4.89 -4.38 8.05
C GLU A 114 6.33 -4.68 8.46
N ASN A 115 6.53 -5.67 9.33
CA ASN A 115 7.85 -6.17 9.76
C ASN A 115 8.66 -6.83 8.64
N ALA A 116 8.05 -7.08 7.47
CA ALA A 116 8.78 -7.53 6.28
C ALA A 116 9.72 -6.45 5.71
N THR A 117 9.59 -5.21 6.19
CA THR A 117 10.42 -4.07 5.76
C THR A 117 11.23 -3.53 6.94
N PRO A 118 12.46 -3.05 6.70
CA PRO A 118 13.28 -2.45 7.76
C PRO A 118 12.64 -1.17 8.33
N GLU A 119 11.85 -0.47 7.51
CA GLU A 119 11.17 0.78 7.90
C GLU A 119 9.84 0.53 8.64
N GLY A 120 9.30 -0.69 8.56
CA GLY A 120 7.98 -1.00 9.12
C GLY A 120 6.83 -0.39 8.32
N ILE A 121 6.98 -0.18 7.02
CA ILE A 121 6.04 0.55 6.16
C ILE A 121 5.74 -0.27 4.90
N LEU A 122 4.45 -0.44 4.61
CA LEU A 122 3.94 -0.98 3.34
C LEU A 122 3.21 0.13 2.56
N PRO A 123 3.10 0.04 1.23
CA PRO A 123 3.42 -1.11 0.37
C PRO A 123 4.91 -1.25 -0.04
N ILE A 124 5.28 -2.46 -0.48
CA ILE A 124 6.58 -2.74 -1.13
C ILE A 124 6.41 -3.44 -2.47
N TYR A 125 7.37 -3.25 -3.36
CA TYR A 125 7.41 -3.88 -4.67
C TYR A 125 8.61 -4.81 -4.78
N ILE A 126 8.36 -6.09 -5.06
CA ILE A 126 9.39 -7.11 -5.21
C ILE A 126 9.39 -7.57 -6.66
N GLU A 127 10.52 -7.40 -7.35
CA GLU A 127 10.71 -7.84 -8.72
C GLU A 127 11.66 -9.04 -8.77
N GLU A 128 11.21 -10.12 -9.38
CA GLU A 128 11.95 -11.38 -9.47
C GLU A 128 12.32 -11.65 -10.93
N ASN A 129 13.62 -11.87 -11.20
CA ASN A 129 14.08 -12.29 -12.51
C ASN A 129 14.22 -13.82 -12.56
N ALA A 130 13.39 -14.47 -13.37
CA ALA A 130 13.34 -15.92 -13.49
C ALA A 130 14.64 -16.56 -14.03
N LYS A 131 15.53 -15.81 -14.70
CA LYS A 131 16.77 -16.35 -15.28
C LYS A 131 17.94 -16.36 -14.30
N ASN A 132 18.02 -15.34 -13.43
CA ASN A 132 19.21 -15.09 -12.61
C ASN A 132 18.95 -15.21 -11.10
N ASN A 133 17.72 -15.55 -10.68
CA ASN A 133 17.28 -15.57 -9.29
C ASN A 133 17.63 -14.27 -8.52
N LYS A 134 17.69 -13.14 -9.24
CA LYS A 134 17.90 -11.83 -8.63
C LYS A 134 16.56 -11.26 -8.23
N THR A 135 16.47 -10.85 -6.97
CA THR A 135 15.31 -10.18 -6.40
C THR A 135 15.66 -8.71 -6.15
N LEU A 136 14.82 -7.81 -6.61
CA LEU A 136 14.93 -6.37 -6.34
C LEU A 136 13.74 -5.96 -5.50
N VAL A 137 13.99 -5.42 -4.31
CA VAL A 137 12.95 -4.92 -3.41
C VAL A 137 13.00 -3.39 -3.43
N LYS A 138 11.87 -2.75 -3.76
CA LYS A 138 11.69 -1.30 -3.76
C LYS A 138 10.66 -0.92 -2.70
N ASN A 139 10.96 0.14 -1.95
CA ASN A 139 10.02 0.74 -1.01
C ASN A 139 8.94 1.55 -1.76
N TYR A 140 7.89 1.96 -1.05
CA TYR A 140 6.81 2.78 -1.60
C TYR A 140 7.33 4.06 -2.28
N GLU A 141 8.26 4.77 -1.65
CA GLU A 141 8.79 6.05 -2.15
C GLU A 141 9.44 5.89 -3.52
N SER A 142 10.33 4.91 -3.69
CA SER A 142 10.99 4.65 -4.98
C SER A 142 10.01 4.28 -6.10
N VAL A 143 8.95 3.52 -5.77
CA VAL A 143 7.90 3.16 -6.75
C VAL A 143 7.03 4.37 -7.07
N ASN A 144 6.65 5.16 -6.07
CA ASN A 144 5.84 6.36 -6.26
C ASN A 144 6.60 7.41 -7.08
N GLU A 145 7.89 7.63 -6.83
CA GLU A 145 8.75 8.49 -7.66
C GLU A 145 8.77 8.03 -9.12
N SER A 146 8.90 6.71 -9.35
CA SER A 146 8.86 6.15 -10.70
C SER A 146 7.53 6.38 -11.41
N LEU A 147 6.41 6.40 -10.67
CA LEU A 147 5.09 6.75 -11.21
C LEU A 147 4.94 8.26 -11.45
N MET A 148 5.45 9.08 -10.54
CA MET A 148 5.40 10.55 -10.64
C MET A 148 6.21 11.06 -11.84
N LEU A 149 7.32 10.41 -12.19
CA LEU A 149 8.12 10.74 -13.38
C LEU A 149 7.35 10.56 -14.70
N LYS A 150 6.25 9.79 -14.72
CA LYS A 150 5.40 9.63 -15.91
C LYS A 150 4.37 10.75 -16.07
N VAL A 151 4.19 11.58 -15.04
CA VAL A 151 3.21 12.66 -15.05
C VAL A 151 3.80 13.88 -15.75
N ASN A 152 3.29 14.17 -16.95
CA ASN A 152 3.82 15.26 -17.79
C ASN A 152 3.21 16.64 -17.47
N SER A 153 2.08 16.69 -16.75
CA SER A 153 1.33 17.93 -16.50
C SER A 153 1.60 18.49 -15.12
N ASN A 154 2.11 19.74 -15.05
CA ASN A 154 2.31 20.45 -13.77
C ASN A 154 1.00 20.61 -12.99
N LYS A 155 -0.12 20.81 -13.69
CA LYS A 155 -1.44 20.89 -13.05
C LYS A 155 -1.79 19.56 -12.38
N GLU A 156 -1.53 18.45 -13.05
CA GLU A 156 -1.78 17.11 -12.50
C GLU A 156 -0.89 16.83 -11.29
N LEU A 157 0.39 17.20 -11.33
CA LEU A 157 1.31 17.05 -10.19
C LEU A 157 0.81 17.79 -8.94
N ILE A 158 0.28 19.01 -9.08
CA ILE A 158 -0.28 19.77 -7.96
C ILE A 158 -1.50 19.04 -7.37
N LEU A 159 -2.37 18.49 -8.22
CA LEU A 159 -3.54 17.74 -7.77
C LEU A 159 -3.13 16.43 -7.08
N ILE A 160 -2.12 15.74 -7.59
CA ILE A 160 -1.59 14.52 -6.97
C ILE A 160 -1.03 14.85 -5.59
N ASN A 161 -0.24 15.91 -5.45
CA ASN A 161 0.28 16.34 -4.15
C ASN A 161 -0.85 16.69 -3.18
N LEU A 162 -1.91 17.36 -3.65
CA LEU A 162 -3.07 17.66 -2.83
C LEU A 162 -3.74 16.37 -2.30
N VAL A 163 -3.83 15.31 -3.12
CA VAL A 163 -4.33 14.00 -2.67
C VAL A 163 -3.35 13.33 -1.71
N ASP A 164 -2.07 13.24 -2.08
CA ASP A 164 -1.02 12.55 -1.32
C ASP A 164 -0.73 13.19 0.03
N PHE A 165 -1.00 14.48 0.22
CA PHE A 165 -0.84 15.15 1.51
C PHE A 165 -2.19 15.35 2.20
N ILE A 166 -3.09 16.16 1.66
CA ILE A 166 -4.28 16.60 2.41
C ILE A 166 -5.29 15.46 2.59
N ILE A 167 -5.60 14.71 1.52
CA ILE A 167 -6.55 13.59 1.62
C ILE A 167 -5.93 12.43 2.43
N TYR A 168 -4.66 12.12 2.17
CA TYR A 168 -3.92 11.11 2.95
C TYR A 168 -3.92 11.43 4.45
N ASP A 169 -3.59 12.65 4.84
CA ASP A 169 -3.47 13.04 6.24
C ASP A 169 -4.80 12.89 6.97
N TYR A 170 -5.88 13.36 6.36
CA TYR A 170 -7.20 13.22 6.97
C TYR A 170 -7.71 11.77 6.95
N TYR A 171 -7.32 10.95 5.97
CA TYR A 171 -7.57 9.51 5.98
C TYR A 171 -6.88 8.84 7.20
N ILE A 172 -5.59 9.12 7.43
CA ILE A 172 -4.85 8.58 8.58
C ILE A 172 -5.50 9.02 9.90
N ILE A 173 -5.86 10.30 10.03
CA ILE A 173 -6.55 10.82 11.21
C ILE A 173 -7.90 10.12 11.42
N SER A 174 -8.65 9.90 10.34
CA SER A 174 -9.94 9.20 10.40
C SER A 174 -9.77 7.76 10.86
N VAL A 175 -8.77 7.04 10.33
CA VAL A 175 -8.42 5.70 10.80
C VAL A 175 -8.05 5.73 12.29
N LEU A 176 -7.17 6.64 12.73
CA LEU A 176 -6.66 6.66 14.10
C LEU A 176 -7.73 7.01 15.14
N PHE A 177 -8.61 7.97 14.86
CA PHE A 177 -9.52 8.54 15.85
C PHE A 177 -11.00 8.26 15.61
N GLN A 178 -11.44 8.03 14.37
CA GLN A 178 -12.87 7.89 14.04
C GLN A 178 -13.30 6.44 13.81
N THR A 179 -12.37 5.52 13.58
CA THR A 179 -12.71 4.11 13.31
C THR A 179 -12.60 3.23 14.56
N SER A 180 -13.36 2.15 14.56
CA SER A 180 -13.28 1.13 15.61
C SER A 180 -12.02 0.28 15.46
N LYS A 181 -11.58 -0.38 16.55
CA LYS A 181 -10.39 -1.26 16.51
C LYS A 181 -10.58 -2.46 15.58
N GLU A 182 -11.81 -2.93 15.42
CA GLU A 182 -12.15 -3.99 14.47
C GLU A 182 -11.89 -3.52 13.04
N THR A 183 -12.26 -2.29 12.72
CA THR A 183 -12.03 -1.70 11.39
C THR A 183 -10.53 -1.47 11.14
N GLN A 184 -9.80 -0.97 12.15
CA GLN A 184 -8.34 -0.81 12.08
C GLN A 184 -7.64 -2.15 11.84
N SER A 185 -8.08 -3.21 12.52
CA SER A 185 -7.60 -4.57 12.33
C SER A 185 -7.89 -5.09 10.92
N LEU A 186 -9.11 -4.89 10.40
CA LEU A 186 -9.44 -5.26 9.02
C LEU A 186 -8.53 -4.57 7.99
N ILE A 187 -8.12 -3.34 8.25
CA ILE A 187 -7.26 -2.59 7.30
C ILE A 187 -5.80 -3.03 7.40
N TYR A 188 -5.22 -3.05 8.61
CA TYR A 188 -3.76 -3.13 8.78
C TYR A 188 -3.25 -4.44 9.38
N GLN A 189 -4.13 -5.31 9.88
CA GLN A 189 -3.70 -6.56 10.49
C GLN A 189 -3.53 -7.67 9.44
N PHE A 190 -2.33 -8.23 9.41
CA PHE A 190 -1.90 -9.28 8.49
C PHE A 190 -2.67 -10.60 8.64
N GLU A 191 -2.91 -11.07 9.87
CA GLU A 191 -3.66 -12.29 10.17
C GLU A 191 -4.53 -12.08 11.42
N SER A 192 -5.86 -12.14 11.24
CA SER A 192 -6.82 -12.09 12.35
C SER A 192 -7.16 -13.51 12.82
N SER A 193 -6.17 -14.24 13.35
CA SER A 193 -6.50 -15.51 14.03
C SER A 193 -7.35 -15.17 15.27
N GLN A 194 -8.53 -15.79 15.38
CA GLN A 194 -9.43 -15.53 16.53
C GLN A 194 -8.84 -16.00 17.87
N GLN A 195 -7.80 -16.83 17.81
CA GLN A 195 -7.20 -17.51 18.95
C GLN A 195 -6.36 -16.58 19.84
N ASP A 196 -5.72 -15.53 19.28
CA ASP A 196 -4.81 -14.65 20.03
C ASP A 196 -5.22 -13.17 20.04
N LYS A 197 -6.42 -12.88 20.55
CA LYS A 197 -6.97 -11.50 20.63
C LYS A 197 -6.03 -10.48 21.32
N PHE A 198 -5.25 -10.92 22.31
CA PHE A 198 -4.33 -10.04 23.03
C PHE A 198 -3.12 -9.65 22.19
N LEU A 199 -2.45 -10.63 21.56
CA LEU A 199 -1.31 -10.39 20.68
C LEU A 199 -1.73 -9.54 19.48
N ASN A 200 -2.91 -9.82 18.92
CA ASN A 200 -3.50 -9.04 17.83
C ASN A 200 -3.69 -7.57 18.22
N LYS A 201 -4.14 -7.30 19.45
CA LYS A 201 -4.33 -5.93 19.94
C LYS A 201 -3.00 -5.20 20.13
N LEU A 202 -1.97 -5.88 20.63
CA LEU A 202 -0.62 -5.30 20.77
C LEU A 202 0.02 -5.05 19.40
N HIS A 203 -0.06 -6.03 18.51
CA HIS A 203 0.43 -5.92 17.14
C HIS A 203 -0.24 -4.74 16.43
N LEU A 204 -1.57 -4.63 16.49
CA LEU A 204 -2.29 -3.48 15.92
C LEU A 204 -1.79 -2.14 16.46
N SER A 205 -1.53 -2.02 17.77
CA SER A 205 -0.99 -0.77 18.33
C SER A 205 0.40 -0.42 17.77
N GLN A 206 1.23 -1.43 17.51
CA GLN A 206 2.52 -1.26 16.85
C GLN A 206 2.36 -0.90 15.38
N SER A 207 1.44 -1.54 14.65
CA SER A 207 1.15 -1.22 13.25
C SER A 207 0.67 0.22 13.10
N LEU A 208 -0.19 0.69 14.00
CA LEU A 208 -0.68 2.08 14.00
C LEU A 208 0.42 3.09 14.34
N SER A 209 1.37 2.77 15.23
CA SER A 209 2.50 3.65 15.52
C SER A 209 3.47 3.75 14.34
N ASN A 210 3.66 2.66 13.59
CA ASN A 210 4.44 2.65 12.36
C ASN A 210 3.72 3.39 11.21
N LEU A 211 2.40 3.28 11.12
CA LEU A 211 1.58 3.97 10.11
C LEU A 211 1.79 5.49 10.14
N ILE A 212 1.96 6.07 11.33
CA ILE A 212 2.17 7.51 11.54
C ILE A 212 3.50 8.00 10.98
N LYS A 213 4.49 7.12 10.82
CA LYS A 213 5.80 7.47 10.24
C LYS A 213 5.74 7.61 8.72
N ARG A 214 4.69 7.09 8.08
CA ARG A 214 4.55 7.05 6.62
C ARG A 214 4.23 8.43 6.05
N ASN A 215 4.84 8.72 4.89
CA ASN A 215 4.59 9.92 4.08
C ASN A 215 4.81 11.24 4.85
N GLY A 216 5.76 11.28 5.79
CA GLY A 216 6.08 12.50 6.55
C GLY A 216 4.96 13.02 7.47
N PHE A 217 3.97 12.17 7.81
CA PHE A 217 2.86 12.55 8.68
C PHE A 217 3.34 13.02 10.06
N THR A 218 4.42 12.42 10.59
CA THR A 218 5.09 12.86 11.83
C THR A 218 5.51 14.32 11.84
N ILE A 219 5.91 14.85 10.69
CA ILE A 219 6.40 16.22 10.54
C ILE A 219 5.22 17.19 10.48
N ARG A 220 4.13 16.81 9.79
CA ARG A 220 2.95 17.66 9.60
C ARG A 220 2.05 17.71 10.84
N TYR A 221 1.94 16.60 11.58
CA TYR A 221 1.07 16.47 12.75
C TYR A 221 1.85 15.98 13.98
N PRO A 222 2.73 16.83 14.55
CA PRO A 222 3.59 16.43 15.66
C PRO A 222 2.80 16.12 16.94
N ASN A 223 1.68 16.80 17.22
CA ASN A 223 0.92 16.55 18.45
C ASN A 223 0.18 15.20 18.39
N ILE A 224 -0.42 14.87 17.24
CA ILE A 224 -0.97 13.53 17.02
C ILE A 224 0.13 12.47 17.09
N SER A 225 1.27 12.72 16.47
CA SER A 225 2.34 11.72 16.36
C SER A 225 2.98 11.39 17.71
N THR A 226 3.16 12.40 18.57
CA THR A 226 3.64 12.18 19.94
C THR A 226 2.67 11.31 20.72
N HIS A 227 1.35 11.55 20.63
CA HIS A 227 0.33 10.74 21.31
C HIS A 227 0.44 9.23 21.02
N PHE A 228 0.81 8.84 19.81
CA PHE A 228 0.93 7.43 19.41
C PHE A 228 2.35 6.86 19.49
N SER A 229 3.38 7.70 19.62
CA SER A 229 4.77 7.26 19.73
C SER A 229 5.18 6.89 21.16
N PHE A 230 4.41 7.30 22.17
CA PHE A 230 4.73 7.07 23.58
C PHE A 230 4.37 5.64 24.06
N SER A 231 5.21 4.67 23.70
CA SER A 231 5.40 3.47 24.51
C SER A 231 6.45 3.75 25.60
N SER A 232 5.99 3.83 26.85
CA SER A 232 6.74 3.89 28.12
C SER A 232 7.12 5.27 28.73
N LYS A 233 6.80 5.40 30.03
CA LYS A 233 7.14 6.43 31.05
C LYS A 233 6.22 7.66 31.05
N LEU A 234 5.24 7.69 31.98
CA LEU A 234 5.33 8.22 33.35
C LEU A 234 5.59 9.74 33.36
N TYR A 235 4.73 10.43 34.11
CA TYR A 235 4.53 11.88 34.22
C TYR A 235 3.60 12.47 33.13
N ILE A 236 2.96 13.58 33.50
CA ILE A 236 2.28 14.54 32.61
C ILE A 236 0.77 14.39 32.35
N SER A 237 -0.06 14.31 33.40
CA SER A 237 -1.52 14.51 33.30
C SER A 237 -1.94 15.93 32.84
N SER A 238 -1.12 16.96 33.08
CA SER A 238 -1.38 18.33 32.61
C SER A 238 -1.03 18.56 31.12
N PHE A 239 -0.05 17.83 30.58
CA PHE A 239 0.25 17.80 29.14
C PHE A 239 -0.74 16.92 28.39
N LEU A 240 -1.29 15.88 29.01
CA LEU A 240 -2.39 15.12 28.40
C LEU A 240 -3.64 15.97 28.16
N GLN A 241 -3.92 16.95 29.03
CA GLN A 241 -5.07 17.85 28.85
C GLN A 241 -4.80 18.96 27.82
N SER A 242 -3.61 19.60 27.81
CA SER A 242 -3.25 20.57 26.76
C SER A 242 -2.99 19.91 25.41
N SER A 243 -2.42 18.71 25.37
CA SER A 243 -2.27 17.91 24.14
C SER A 243 -3.61 17.49 23.59
N SER A 244 -4.63 17.20 24.42
CA SER A 244 -5.97 16.90 23.90
C SER A 244 -6.57 18.06 23.09
N GLN A 245 -6.37 19.30 23.52
CA GLN A 245 -6.85 20.48 22.79
C GLN A 245 -6.05 20.72 21.50
N ALA A 246 -4.72 20.57 21.57
CA ALA A 246 -3.85 20.70 20.40
C ALA A 246 -4.13 19.60 19.36
N ILE A 247 -4.34 18.36 19.79
CA ILE A 247 -4.74 17.23 18.95
C ILE A 247 -6.11 17.52 18.32
N ASN A 248 -7.09 17.96 19.10
CA ASN A 248 -8.40 18.31 18.55
C ASN A 248 -8.32 19.44 17.53
N HIS A 249 -7.47 20.45 17.76
CA HIS A 249 -7.24 21.52 16.81
C HIS A 249 -6.62 20.99 15.51
N GLU A 250 -5.60 20.12 15.59
CA GLU A 250 -4.99 19.47 14.41
C GLU A 250 -6.03 18.63 13.64
N ILE A 251 -6.90 17.90 14.33
CA ILE A 251 -7.96 17.09 13.71
C ILE A 251 -8.98 17.98 12.99
N ILE A 252 -9.42 19.07 13.63
CA ILE A 252 -10.38 20.02 13.04
C ILE A 252 -9.76 20.69 11.81
N GLN A 253 -8.53 21.18 11.93
CA GLN A 253 -7.82 21.83 10.83
C GLN A 253 -7.61 20.89 9.64
N ALA A 254 -7.24 19.63 9.90
CA ALA A 254 -7.11 18.61 8.86
C ALA A 254 -8.44 18.32 8.17
N TYR A 255 -9.54 18.28 8.92
CA TYR A 255 -10.88 18.09 8.37
C TYR A 255 -11.32 19.25 7.47
N GLU A 256 -11.11 20.49 7.91
CA GLU A 256 -11.45 21.68 7.12
C GLU A 256 -10.63 21.73 5.82
N SER A 257 -9.33 21.48 5.92
CA SER A 257 -8.43 21.42 4.76
C SER A 257 -8.84 20.32 3.80
N PHE A 258 -9.22 19.14 4.31
CA PHE A 258 -9.74 18.04 3.51
C PHE A 258 -11.03 18.40 2.78
N LYS A 259 -11.98 19.03 3.47
CA LYS A 259 -13.25 19.43 2.89
C LYS A 259 -13.05 20.43 1.74
N GLU A 260 -12.22 21.44 1.97
CA GLU A 260 -11.88 22.44 0.94
C GLU A 260 -11.14 21.82 -0.25
N ALA A 261 -10.16 20.95 0.02
CA ALA A 261 -9.41 20.23 -0.99
C ALA A 261 -10.32 19.34 -1.86
N LEU A 262 -11.28 18.64 -1.24
CA LEU A 262 -12.24 17.79 -1.93
C LEU A 262 -13.22 18.61 -2.79
N GLU A 263 -13.71 19.73 -2.27
CA GLU A 263 -14.56 20.66 -3.02
C GLU A 263 -13.83 21.24 -4.24
N ASN A 264 -12.57 21.63 -4.06
CA ASN A 264 -11.73 22.11 -5.15
C ASN A 264 -11.47 21.03 -6.21
N LEU A 265 -11.14 19.80 -5.80
CA LEU A 265 -10.98 18.68 -6.72
C LEU A 265 -12.25 18.39 -7.50
N PHE A 266 -13.40 18.38 -6.81
CA PHE A 266 -14.69 18.19 -7.44
C PHE A 266 -14.98 19.29 -8.46
N ASN A 267 -14.79 20.56 -8.10
CA ASN A 267 -15.02 21.69 -9.00
C ASN A 267 -14.11 21.63 -10.24
N ILE A 268 -12.86 21.18 -10.09
CA ILE A 268 -11.93 21.00 -11.22
C ILE A 268 -12.39 19.85 -12.11
N TYR A 269 -12.81 18.73 -11.53
CA TYR A 269 -13.33 17.58 -12.25
C TYR A 269 -14.64 17.91 -12.97
N ASP A 270 -15.57 18.59 -12.30
CA ASP A 270 -16.87 18.95 -12.86
C ASP A 270 -16.74 19.90 -14.06
N LYS A 271 -15.79 20.84 -13.98
CA LYS A 271 -15.48 21.77 -15.07
C LYS A 271 -14.76 21.09 -16.25
N SER A 272 -14.07 19.97 -16.03
CA SER A 272 -13.37 19.29 -17.13
C SER A 272 -14.38 18.69 -18.12
N GLY A 273 -15.54 18.21 -17.63
CA GLY A 273 -16.59 17.59 -18.45
C GLY A 273 -16.19 16.24 -19.06
N PHE A 274 -15.00 15.73 -18.71
CA PHE A 274 -14.46 14.47 -19.21
C PHE A 274 -14.71 13.33 -18.22
N ILE A 275 -14.51 12.08 -18.67
CA ILE A 275 -14.63 10.89 -17.81
C ILE A 275 -13.50 10.86 -16.76
N PHE A 276 -12.31 11.35 -17.12
CA PHE A 276 -11.13 11.43 -16.27
C PHE A 276 -10.59 12.87 -16.19
N PHE A 277 -9.72 13.15 -15.22
CA PHE A 277 -9.18 14.52 -14.99
C PHE A 277 -8.47 15.11 -16.21
N ASN A 278 -7.76 14.26 -16.98
CA ASN A 278 -7.25 14.60 -18.30
C ASN A 278 -8.11 13.87 -19.33
N ASN A 279 -8.38 14.50 -20.48
CA ASN A 279 -9.24 14.02 -21.59
C ASN A 279 -8.71 12.75 -22.29
N ASN A 280 -8.37 11.74 -21.51
CA ASN A 280 -7.80 10.49 -21.92
C ASN A 280 -8.89 9.41 -21.80
N GLU A 281 -8.80 8.38 -22.63
CA GLU A 281 -9.65 7.18 -22.50
C GLU A 281 -9.20 6.30 -21.33
N ILE A 282 -7.95 6.44 -20.90
CA ILE A 282 -7.31 5.66 -19.84
C ILE A 282 -7.17 6.55 -18.60
N PRO A 283 -7.46 6.05 -17.39
CA PRO A 283 -7.31 6.82 -16.16
C PRO A 283 -5.86 7.18 -15.86
N ASN A 284 -5.66 8.41 -15.41
CA ASN A 284 -4.37 8.95 -15.01
C ASN A 284 -4.03 8.62 -13.55
N LEU A 285 -2.80 8.95 -13.11
CA LEU A 285 -2.34 8.67 -11.75
C LEU A 285 -3.20 9.38 -10.69
N ILE A 286 -3.66 10.60 -10.98
CA ILE A 286 -4.59 11.33 -10.10
C ILE A 286 -5.94 10.61 -9.96
N ASP A 287 -6.51 10.13 -11.06
CA ASP A 287 -7.77 9.40 -11.06
C ASP A 287 -7.63 8.13 -10.22
N VAL A 288 -6.54 7.40 -10.39
CA VAL A 288 -6.24 6.16 -9.65
C VAL A 288 -6.06 6.43 -8.16
N LYS A 289 -5.25 7.42 -7.78
CA LYS A 289 -5.03 7.77 -6.36
C LYS A 289 -6.33 8.19 -5.69
N LEU A 290 -7.07 9.13 -6.28
CA LEU A 290 -8.35 9.60 -5.73
C LEU A 290 -9.37 8.46 -5.62
N SER A 291 -9.49 7.63 -6.66
CA SER A 291 -10.40 6.48 -6.66
C SER A 291 -10.07 5.48 -5.56
N SER A 292 -8.78 5.29 -5.26
CA SER A 292 -8.34 4.38 -4.20
C SER A 292 -8.85 4.82 -2.82
N TYR A 293 -8.81 6.12 -2.52
CA TYR A 293 -9.40 6.65 -1.28
C TYR A 293 -10.91 6.46 -1.22
N ILE A 294 -11.61 6.73 -2.32
CA ILE A 294 -13.08 6.61 -2.39
C ILE A 294 -13.54 5.15 -2.23
N LEU A 295 -12.84 4.20 -2.86
CA LEU A 295 -13.19 2.78 -2.79
C LEU A 295 -12.97 2.23 -1.37
N VAL A 296 -11.81 2.54 -0.76
CA VAL A 296 -11.53 2.14 0.62
C VAL A 296 -12.50 2.80 1.59
N SER A 297 -12.82 4.09 1.41
CA SER A 297 -13.73 4.79 2.31
C SER A 297 -15.13 4.19 2.29
N GLY A 298 -15.67 3.94 1.09
CA GLY A 298 -17.04 3.43 0.93
C GLY A 298 -17.23 2.01 1.48
N LYS A 299 -16.15 1.20 1.52
CA LYS A 299 -16.22 -0.18 2.01
C LYS A 299 -15.81 -0.33 3.47
N LEU A 300 -14.67 0.24 3.86
CA LEU A 300 -14.05 0.00 5.18
C LEU A 300 -14.31 1.14 6.16
N LEU A 301 -14.47 2.38 5.70
CA LEU A 301 -14.73 3.55 6.55
C LEU A 301 -16.19 3.99 6.55
N LYS A 302 -17.12 3.07 6.26
CA LYS A 302 -18.53 3.39 6.05
C LYS A 302 -19.12 4.11 7.26
N GLY A 303 -19.68 5.30 7.02
CA GLY A 303 -20.31 6.12 8.07
C GLY A 303 -19.37 7.03 8.87
N SER A 304 -18.04 6.96 8.63
CA SER A 304 -17.08 7.96 9.11
C SER A 304 -17.34 9.33 8.47
N ASN A 305 -16.75 10.39 9.02
CA ASN A 305 -16.84 11.73 8.40
C ASN A 305 -16.14 11.74 7.03
N PHE A 306 -15.05 10.98 6.90
CA PHE A 306 -14.35 10.78 5.63
C PHE A 306 -15.27 10.25 4.53
N ASP A 307 -15.98 9.16 4.80
CA ASP A 307 -16.93 8.55 3.86
C ASP A 307 -18.12 9.48 3.56
N LYS A 308 -18.69 10.12 4.58
CA LYS A 308 -19.81 11.07 4.43
C LYS A 308 -19.50 12.24 3.50
N GLU A 309 -18.27 12.77 3.55
CA GLU A 309 -17.89 13.87 2.65
C GLU A 309 -17.77 13.40 1.20
N PHE A 310 -17.19 12.22 0.93
CA PHE A 310 -17.19 11.65 -0.44
C PHE A 310 -18.59 11.32 -0.94
N LEU A 311 -19.52 10.95 -0.04
CA LEU A 311 -20.90 10.67 -0.41
C LEU A 311 -21.65 11.88 -1.00
N LYS A 312 -21.21 13.10 -0.68
CA LYS A 312 -21.79 14.34 -1.23
C LYS A 312 -21.49 14.56 -2.71
N TYR A 313 -20.46 13.89 -3.25
CA TYR A 313 -19.97 14.09 -4.60
C TYR A 313 -20.18 12.83 -5.46
N PRO A 314 -21.41 12.57 -5.97
CA PRO A 314 -21.73 11.33 -6.69
C PRO A 314 -20.93 11.16 -7.98
N LYS A 315 -20.50 12.26 -8.63
CA LYS A 315 -19.64 12.17 -9.82
C LYS A 315 -18.25 11.61 -9.51
N LEU A 316 -17.70 11.85 -8.31
CA LEU A 316 -16.43 11.25 -7.88
C LEU A 316 -16.59 9.76 -7.55
N GLN A 317 -17.74 9.34 -7.04
CA GLN A 317 -18.04 7.91 -6.90
C GLN A 317 -18.19 7.22 -8.25
N LYS A 318 -18.72 7.92 -9.25
CA LYS A 318 -18.76 7.42 -10.61
C LYS A 318 -17.35 7.27 -11.18
N LEU A 319 -16.50 8.29 -11.01
CA LEU A 319 -15.08 8.25 -11.38
C LEU A 319 -14.39 7.00 -10.82
N SER A 320 -14.57 6.70 -9.53
CA SER A 320 -13.90 5.54 -8.92
C SER A 320 -14.36 4.19 -9.49
N ARG A 321 -15.64 4.08 -9.88
CA ARG A 321 -16.15 2.91 -10.60
C ARG A 321 -15.61 2.82 -12.02
N ASP A 322 -15.51 3.94 -12.72
CA ASP A 322 -15.00 4.01 -14.10
C ASP A 322 -13.49 3.65 -14.14
N VAL A 323 -12.70 4.09 -13.15
CA VAL A 323 -11.30 3.66 -12.97
C VAL A 323 -11.22 2.15 -12.72
N LEU A 324 -12.05 1.63 -11.81
CA LEU A 324 -12.06 0.21 -11.48
C LEU A 324 -12.46 -0.66 -12.67
N ARG A 325 -13.41 -0.18 -13.48
CA ARG A 325 -13.83 -0.84 -14.71
C ARG A 325 -12.68 -0.96 -15.71
N ASN A 326 -11.91 0.09 -15.91
CA ASN A 326 -10.72 0.06 -16.77
C ASN A 326 -9.63 -0.91 -16.27
N ALA A 327 -9.55 -1.14 -14.96
CA ALA A 327 -8.60 -2.10 -14.39
C ALA A 327 -9.11 -3.56 -14.39
N THR A 328 -10.36 -3.81 -14.80
CA THR A 328 -10.99 -5.14 -14.82
C THR A 328 -11.38 -5.63 -16.23
N GLU A 329 -11.73 -4.73 -17.13
CA GLU A 329 -12.03 -5.02 -18.55
C GLU A 329 -10.79 -5.28 -19.42
#